data_AF-A0A2V9VLX2-F1
#
_entry.id   AF-A0A2V9VLX2-F1
#
_cell.length_a   1.000
_cell.length_b   1.000
_cell.length_c   1.000
_cell.angle_alpha   90.00
_cell.angle_beta   90.00
_cell.angle_gamma   90.00
#
_symmetry.space_group_name_H-M   'P 1'
#
loop_
_entity.id
_entity.type
_entity.pdbx_description
1 polymer ?
#
loop_
_entity_poly.entity_id
_entity_poly.type
_entity_poly.pdbx_seq_one_letter_code
_entity_poly.pdbx_strand_id
1 'polypeptide(L)'
;EPKYRKRRSYYQRGSTDQQGHFKLRGLRPGSYTVVAWESLEDEQYLDPEFLKKFEEQGTSVKVEKAGRQRVTLKVLPAPADQP
;
A
#
# COMPACT_ATOMS: atom_id res chain seq x y z
N GLU A 1 -10.79 13.90 22.14
CA GLU A 1 -9.40 14.34 21.86
C GLU A 1 -9.02 14.07 20.39
N PRO A 2 -8.72 15.09 19.57
CA PRO A 2 -8.55 14.96 18.12
C PRO A 2 -7.11 14.64 17.67
N LYS A 3 -6.32 13.92 18.47
CA LYS A 3 -4.85 13.74 18.27
C LYS A 3 -4.42 12.51 17.45
N TYR A 4 -5.34 11.84 16.77
CA TYR A 4 -5.04 10.63 15.98
C TYR A 4 -4.96 10.86 14.46
N ARG A 5 -5.21 12.09 13.97
CA ARG A 5 -5.47 12.39 12.55
C ARG A 5 -4.25 12.51 11.62
N LYS A 6 -3.00 12.35 12.10
CA LYS A 6 -1.80 12.31 11.24
C LYS A 6 -0.89 11.12 11.56
N ARG A 7 -1.47 9.93 11.67
CA ARG A 7 -0.71 8.74 12.04
C ARG A 7 -0.24 8.00 10.79
N ARG A 8 1.04 8.21 10.46
CA ARG A 8 1.90 7.33 9.64
C ARG A 8 1.72 5.83 9.96
N SER A 9 1.13 5.52 11.12
CA SER A 9 0.66 4.21 11.57
C SER A 9 -0.46 3.56 10.74
N TYR A 10 -1.16 4.27 9.84
CA TYR A 10 -2.17 3.66 8.95
C TYR A 10 -1.59 3.13 7.64
N TYR A 11 -0.35 3.51 7.32
CA TYR A 11 0.35 3.05 6.13
C TYR A 11 1.42 2.05 6.54
N GLN A 12 1.28 0.81 6.08
CA GLN A 12 2.31 -0.20 6.23
C GLN A 12 3.04 -0.32 4.89
N ARG A 13 4.34 0.01 4.88
CA ARG A 13 5.22 -0.29 3.74
C ARG A 13 5.96 -1.59 4.00
N GLY A 14 6.18 -2.35 2.94
CA GLY A 14 7.04 -3.53 2.95
C GLY A 14 7.55 -3.76 1.55
N SER A 15 8.81 -4.16 1.44
CA SER A 15 9.40 -4.55 0.15
C SER A 15 9.05 -5.99 -0.17
N THR A 16 8.90 -6.29 -1.46
CA THR A 16 8.85 -7.67 -1.96
C THR A 16 10.25 -8.28 -1.96
N ASP A 17 10.31 -9.60 -1.77
CA ASP A 17 11.53 -10.39 -1.97
C ASP A 17 11.87 -10.52 -3.47
N GLN A 18 13.02 -11.10 -3.81
CA GLN A 18 13.47 -11.34 -5.19
C GLN A 18 12.48 -12.19 -6.01
N GLN A 19 11.62 -12.96 -5.34
CA GLN A 19 10.55 -13.74 -5.96
C GLN A 19 9.20 -13.01 -6.04
N GLY A 20 9.13 -11.71 -5.70
CA GLY A 20 7.89 -10.93 -5.70
C GLY A 20 6.98 -11.20 -4.49
N HIS A 21 7.44 -11.96 -3.49
CA HIS A 21 6.66 -12.26 -2.29
C HIS A 21 6.78 -11.13 -1.26
N PHE A 22 5.65 -10.65 -0.75
CA PHE A 22 5.60 -9.71 0.39
C PHE A 22 4.85 -10.32 1.58
N LYS A 23 5.17 -9.84 2.79
CA LYS A 23 4.45 -10.21 4.02
C LYS A 23 4.27 -8.98 4.90
N LEU A 24 3.02 -8.56 5.07
CA LEU A 24 2.64 -7.51 6.01
C LEU A 24 2.01 -8.16 7.25
N ARG A 25 2.48 -7.82 8.45
CA ARG A 25 1.99 -8.35 9.73
C ARG A 25 1.62 -7.18 10.65
N GLY A 26 0.65 -7.40 11.55
CA GLY A 26 0.18 -6.36 12.47
C GLY A 26 -0.88 -5.42 11.90
N LEU A 27 -1.46 -5.77 10.73
CA LEU A 27 -2.60 -5.04 10.17
C LEU A 27 -3.83 -5.25 11.05
N ARG A 28 -4.52 -4.15 11.37
CA ARG A 28 -5.81 -4.21 12.07
C ARG A 28 -6.87 -4.77 11.13
N PRO A 29 -7.88 -5.50 11.61
CA PRO A 29 -8.99 -5.90 10.76
C PRO A 29 -9.69 -4.67 10.17
N GLY A 30 -9.96 -4.69 8.87
CA GLY A 30 -10.48 -3.55 8.11
C GLY A 30 -10.33 -3.74 6.60
N SER A 31 -10.79 -2.76 5.84
CA SER A 31 -10.62 -2.70 4.39
C SER A 31 -9.38 -1.87 4.06
N TYR A 32 -8.51 -2.42 3.21
CA TYR A 32 -7.27 -1.78 2.78
C TYR A 32 -7.17 -1.82 1.26
N THR A 33 -6.69 -0.73 0.66
CA THR A 33 -6.24 -0.73 -0.72
C THR A 33 -4.75 -1.05 -0.71
N VAL A 34 -4.34 -2.10 -1.42
CA VAL A 34 -2.94 -2.47 -1.55
C VAL A 34 -2.48 -2.20 -2.96
N VAL A 35 -1.37 -1.48 -3.07
CA VAL A 35 -0.77 -1.08 -4.35
C VAL A 35 0.71 -1.41 -4.31
N ALA A 36 1.25 -1.89 -5.43
CA ALA A 36 2.64 -2.26 -5.58
C ALA A 36 3.26 -1.51 -6.76
N TRP A 37 4.47 -0.99 -6.59
CA TRP A 37 5.23 -0.27 -7.61
C TRP A 37 6.64 -0.85 -7.70
N GLU A 38 7.26 -0.81 -8.87
CA GLU A 38 8.65 -1.23 -9.09
C GLU A 38 9.64 -0.34 -8.33
N SER A 39 9.48 0.98 -8.49
CA SER A 39 10.21 2.01 -7.74
C SER A 39 9.25 3.15 -7.42
N LEU A 40 9.31 3.64 -6.19
CA LEU A 40 8.53 4.79 -5.73
C LEU A 40 9.53 5.72 -5.07
N GLU A 41 9.62 6.96 -5.53
CA GLU A 41 10.42 7.96 -4.83
C GLU A 41 9.77 8.26 -3.47
N ASP A 42 10.61 8.45 -2.45
CA ASP A 42 10.11 8.82 -1.13
C ASP A 42 9.39 10.16 -1.27
N GLU A 43 8.16 10.24 -0.72
CA GLU A 43 7.22 11.38 -0.74
C GLU A 43 6.03 11.26 -1.70
N GLN A 44 6.11 10.58 -2.85
CA GLN A 44 4.94 10.45 -3.75
C GLN A 44 3.76 9.67 -3.13
N TYR A 45 4.04 8.74 -2.21
CA TYR A 45 3.01 8.03 -1.47
C TYR A 45 2.33 8.89 -0.38
N LEU A 46 2.81 10.12 -0.14
CA LEU A 46 2.16 11.07 0.77
C LEU A 46 1.06 11.85 0.06
N ASP A 47 1.08 11.92 -1.27
CA ASP A 47 0.09 12.63 -2.06
C ASP A 47 -1.20 11.82 -2.20
N PRO A 48 -2.32 12.28 -1.61
CA PRO A 48 -3.58 11.57 -1.68
C PRO A 48 -4.17 11.55 -3.10
N GLU A 49 -3.91 12.59 -3.90
CA GLU A 49 -4.36 12.65 -5.30
C GLU A 49 -3.62 11.62 -6.17
N PHE A 50 -2.32 11.47 -5.95
CA PHE A 50 -1.51 10.43 -6.57
C PHE A 50 -2.03 9.05 -6.17
N LEU A 51 -2.14 8.78 -4.85
CA LEU A 51 -2.67 7.51 -4.36
C LEU A 51 -4.05 7.19 -4.92
N LYS A 52 -4.92 8.18 -5.13
CA LYS A 52 -6.27 7.95 -5.68
C LYS A 52 -6.24 7.47 -7.14
N LYS A 53 -5.31 7.95 -7.96
CA LYS A 53 -5.08 7.48 -9.34
C LYS A 53 -4.63 6.02 -9.37
N PHE A 54 -3.89 5.60 -8.36
CA PHE A 54 -3.40 4.23 -8.22
C PHE A 54 -4.32 3.35 -7.38
N GLU A 55 -5.25 3.91 -6.63
CA GLU A 55 -6.28 3.17 -5.89
C GLU A 55 -7.20 2.43 -6.87
N GLU A 56 -7.52 3.03 -8.02
CA GLU A 56 -8.26 2.35 -9.10
C GLU A 56 -7.48 1.15 -9.68
N GLN A 57 -6.15 1.21 -9.66
CA GLN A 57 -5.27 0.11 -10.09
C GLN A 57 -4.89 -0.82 -8.93
N GLY A 58 -5.23 -0.41 -7.71
CA GLY A 58 -4.95 -1.10 -6.47
C GLY A 58 -5.90 -2.26 -6.27
N THR A 59 -5.46 -3.25 -5.50
CA THR A 59 -6.35 -4.35 -5.11
C THR A 59 -6.97 -4.03 -3.77
N SER A 60 -8.30 -4.02 -3.71
CA SER A 60 -9.02 -3.89 -2.46
C SER A 60 -8.98 -5.22 -1.70
N VAL A 61 -8.50 -5.17 -0.46
CA VAL A 61 -8.29 -6.33 0.38
C VAL A 61 -8.98 -6.12 1.71
N LYS A 62 -9.87 -7.05 2.05
CA LYS A 62 -10.46 -7.10 3.38
C LYS A 62 -9.59 -7.99 4.28
N VAL A 63 -9.06 -7.40 5.34
CA VAL A 63 -8.29 -8.09 6.38
C VAL A 63 -9.22 -8.38 7.55
N GLU A 64 -9.32 -9.64 7.92
CA GLU A 64 -10.11 -10.08 9.07
C GLU A 64 -9.23 -10.38 10.29
N LYS A 65 -9.84 -10.43 11.47
CA LYS A 65 -9.10 -10.62 12.73
C LYS A 65 -8.39 -11.98 12.70
N ALA A 66 -7.06 -11.95 12.81
CA ALA A 66 -6.18 -13.13 12.70
C ALA A 66 -6.29 -13.90 11.36
N GLY A 67 -6.87 -13.28 10.33
CA GLY A 67 -6.97 -13.86 8.99
C GLY A 67 -5.68 -13.70 8.21
N ARG A 68 -5.40 -14.67 7.32
CA ARG A 68 -4.34 -14.57 6.32
C ARG A 68 -4.98 -14.43 4.95
N GLN A 69 -4.77 -13.28 4.31
CA GLN A 69 -5.21 -13.05 2.94
C GLN A 69 -4.01 -13.19 2.00
N ARG A 70 -4.20 -13.89 0.88
CA ARG A 70 -3.26 -13.87 -0.25
C ARG A 70 -3.89 -13.05 -1.35
N VAL A 71 -3.16 -12.05 -1.83
CA VAL A 71 -3.59 -11.21 -2.94
C VAL A 71 -2.46 -11.14 -3.96
N THR A 72 -2.83 -11.21 -5.22
CA THR A 72 -1.91 -11.00 -6.33
C THR A 72 -2.06 -9.56 -6.76
N LEU A 73 -1.01 -8.78 -6.59
CA LEU A 73 -0.97 -7.37 -6.98
C LEU A 73 -0.30 -7.29 -8.35
N LYS A 74 -0.80 -6.42 -9.21
CA LYS A 74 -0.07 -6.03 -10.41
C LYS A 74 0.95 -4.98 -10.00
N VAL A 75 2.23 -5.26 -10.25
CA VAL A 75 3.28 -4.28 -10.01
C VAL A 75 3.16 -3.20 -11.07
N LEU A 76 3.01 -1.97 -10.61
CA LEU A 76 2.96 -0.82 -11.47
C LEU A 76 4.39 -0.36 -11.78
N PRO A 77 4.68 0.09 -13.00
CA PRO A 77 5.97 0.68 -13.30
C PRO A 77 6.20 1.87 -12.38
N ALA A 78 7.47 2.19 -12.14
CA ALA A 78 7.81 3.44 -11.48
C ALA A 78 7.10 4.59 -12.22
N PRO A 79 6.39 5.50 -11.52
CA PRO A 79 5.91 6.71 -12.15
C PRO A 79 7.15 7.38 -12.72
N ALA A 80 7.30 7.36 -14.05
CA ALA A 80 8.48 7.90 -14.69
C ALA A 80 8.65 9.33 -14.18
N ASP A 81 9.79 9.57 -13.55
CA ASP A 81 10.35 10.87 -13.25
C ASP A 81 9.96 11.81 -14.39
N GLN A 82 9.00 12.71 -14.15
CA GLN A 82 8.78 13.78 -15.11
C GLN A 82 10.02 14.66 -14.96
N PRO A 83 10.83 14.81 -16.01
CA PRO A 83 11.99 15.69 -15.97
C PRO A 83 11.60 17.15 -15.71
#